data_AF-A0AAE3YAU5-F1
#
_entry.id   AF-A0AAE3YAU5-F1
#
_cell.length_a   1.000
_cell.length_b   1.000
_cell.length_c   1.000
_cell.angle_alpha   90.00
_cell.angle_beta   90.00
_cell.angle_gamma   90.00
#
_symmetry.space_group_name_H-M   'P 1'
#
loop_
_entity.id
_entity.type
_entity.pdbx_description
1 polymer ?
#
loop_
_entity_poly.entity_id
_entity_poly.type
_entity_poly.pdbx_seq_one_letter_code
_entity_poly.pdbx_strand_id
1 'polypeptide(L)'
;MKAIEKSLNKSDSPYNYEKLIFKYKGLPRSLDSIESQYLYYGRNFRTDKIITSDDRFKSLAEAFKQNNFEDCIKQGKALYGTDPTNLDILLILLRAYDSIKDGNNFMHHLNQFRSLADGIKSSGDGKSEKTAYLVNSVGDEYILLNILKIGQDYTRGSKPSKDGMFDIWEKEGVKTYIKVLYLDS
;
A
#
# COMPACT_ATOMS: atom_id res chain seq x y z
N MET A 1 2.65 -15.72 -4.21
CA MET A 1 2.43 -15.54 -2.75
C MET A 1 3.20 -16.55 -1.91
N LYS A 2 3.03 -17.87 -2.04
CA LYS A 2 3.79 -18.88 -1.25
C LYS A 2 5.33 -18.72 -1.26
N ALA A 3 5.92 -18.34 -2.40
CA ALA A 3 7.36 -18.09 -2.49
C ALA A 3 7.81 -16.85 -1.70
N ILE A 4 6.99 -15.79 -1.72
CA ILE A 4 7.22 -14.56 -0.93
C ILE A 4 7.20 -14.93 0.55
N GLU A 5 6.10 -15.52 1.03
CA GLU A 5 5.94 -15.96 2.43
C GLU A 5 7.15 -16.77 2.94
N LYS A 6 7.57 -17.78 2.17
CA LYS A 6 8.73 -18.63 2.55
C LYS A 6 10.02 -17.83 2.68
N SER A 7 10.26 -16.86 1.80
CA SER A 7 11.46 -16.03 1.82
C SER A 7 11.43 -14.96 2.92
N LEU A 8 10.25 -14.49 3.31
CA LEU A 8 10.09 -13.50 4.39
C LEU A 8 10.47 -14.08 5.76
N ASN A 9 10.16 -15.36 5.99
CA ASN A 9 10.36 -16.03 7.28
C ASN A 9 11.77 -16.60 7.48
N LYS A 10 12.61 -16.56 6.45
CA LYS A 10 13.99 -17.06 6.49
C LYS A 10 14.97 -15.97 6.92
N SER A 11 15.73 -16.20 7.98
CA SER A 11 16.68 -15.20 8.51
C SER A 11 17.88 -14.94 7.60
N ASP A 12 18.28 -15.92 6.80
CA ASP A 12 19.38 -15.83 5.81
C ASP A 12 18.93 -15.19 4.49
N SER A 13 17.62 -15.16 4.22
CA SER A 13 17.06 -14.54 3.03
C SER A 13 17.38 -13.04 2.97
N PRO A 14 17.76 -12.50 1.80
CA PRO A 14 17.86 -11.04 1.59
C PRO A 14 16.47 -10.39 1.68
N TYR A 15 15.41 -11.15 1.41
CA TYR A 15 14.02 -10.70 1.50
C TYR A 15 13.37 -10.99 2.85
N ASN A 16 14.15 -11.27 3.90
CA ASN A 16 13.61 -11.37 5.24
C ASN A 16 12.83 -10.08 5.57
N TYR A 17 11.62 -10.22 6.12
CA TYR A 17 10.73 -9.07 6.25
C TYR A 17 11.29 -7.97 7.16
N GLU A 18 11.94 -8.32 8.27
CA GLU A 18 12.54 -7.35 9.18
C GLU A 18 13.70 -6.59 8.53
N LYS A 19 14.52 -7.26 7.71
CA LYS A 19 15.59 -6.61 6.94
C LYS A 19 15.01 -5.62 5.92
N LEU A 20 13.95 -6.01 5.23
CA LEU A 20 13.26 -5.13 4.27
C LEU A 20 12.66 -3.92 4.97
N ILE A 21 11.99 -4.12 6.12
CA ILE A 21 11.42 -3.03 6.92
C ILE A 21 12.52 -2.09 7.44
N PHE A 22 13.64 -2.62 7.93
CA PHE A 22 14.77 -1.81 8.38
C PHE A 22 15.34 -0.95 7.25
N LYS A 23 15.62 -1.56 6.09
CA LYS A 23 16.10 -0.86 4.90
C LYS A 23 15.10 0.18 4.42
N TYR A 24 13.81 -0.15 4.39
CA TYR A 24 12.72 0.73 3.99
C TYR A 24 12.53 1.95 4.89
N LYS A 25 12.63 1.78 6.22
CA LYS A 25 12.50 2.87 7.19
C LYS A 25 13.71 3.80 7.19
N GLY A 26 14.91 3.30 6.86
CA GLY A 26 16.12 4.12 6.80
C GLY A 26 16.36 4.76 5.44
N LEU A 27 16.28 3.97 4.37
CA LEU A 27 16.70 4.30 3.01
C LEU A 27 15.68 3.77 1.97
N PRO A 28 14.45 4.30 1.92
CA PRO A 28 13.38 3.77 1.06
C PRO A 28 13.76 3.72 -0.43
N ARG A 29 14.57 4.69 -0.90
CA ARG A 29 15.06 4.74 -2.30
C ARG A 29 16.09 3.65 -2.64
N SER A 30 16.58 2.89 -1.66
CA SER A 30 17.56 1.83 -1.88
C SER A 30 16.93 0.46 -2.15
N LEU A 31 15.60 0.35 -2.02
CA LEU A 31 14.87 -0.87 -2.37
C LEU A 31 14.84 -1.03 -3.89
N ASP A 32 15.22 -2.21 -4.38
CA ASP A 32 14.95 -2.58 -5.76
C ASP A 32 13.47 -2.97 -5.97
N SER A 33 13.09 -3.27 -7.20
CA SER A 33 11.70 -3.61 -7.55
C SER A 33 11.23 -4.93 -6.92
N ILE A 34 12.12 -5.91 -6.74
CA ILE A 34 11.79 -7.20 -6.12
C ILE A 34 11.66 -7.01 -4.61
N GLU A 35 12.57 -6.30 -3.97
CA GLU A 35 12.47 -5.97 -2.55
C GLU A 35 11.20 -5.18 -2.24
N SER A 36 10.86 -4.20 -3.09
CA SER A 36 9.61 -3.44 -2.98
C SER A 36 8.37 -4.33 -3.13
N GLN A 37 8.40 -5.28 -4.05
CA GLN A 37 7.35 -6.27 -4.24
C GLN A 37 7.17 -7.16 -3.00
N TYR A 38 8.28 -7.69 -2.47
CA TYR A 38 8.27 -8.55 -1.28
C TYR A 38 7.83 -7.79 -0.04
N LEU A 39 8.25 -6.53 0.11
CA LEU A 39 7.84 -5.67 1.20
C LEU A 39 6.32 -5.40 1.17
N TYR A 40 5.78 -5.02 0.01
CA TYR A 40 4.36 -4.71 -0.15
C TYR A 40 3.48 -5.94 0.11
N TYR A 41 3.70 -7.05 -0.61
CA TYR A 41 2.89 -8.25 -0.43
C TYR A 41 3.15 -8.96 0.90
N GLY A 42 4.34 -8.74 1.48
CA GLY A 42 4.73 -9.31 2.75
C GLY A 42 3.88 -8.83 3.92
N ARG A 43 3.29 -7.64 3.81
CA ARG A 43 2.35 -7.11 4.80
C ARG A 43 1.22 -8.10 5.09
N ASN A 44 0.73 -8.85 4.09
CA ASN A 44 -0.40 -9.78 4.29
C ASN A 44 -0.12 -10.87 5.32
N PHE A 45 1.13 -11.30 5.48
CA PHE A 45 1.53 -12.36 6.39
C PHE A 45 1.78 -11.87 7.83
N ARG A 46 1.61 -10.57 8.08
CA ARG A 46 1.69 -9.99 9.42
C ARG A 46 0.36 -10.11 10.16
N THR A 47 0.44 -10.23 11.48
CA THR A 47 -0.72 -10.26 12.39
C THR A 47 -1.01 -8.93 13.06
N ASP A 48 -0.05 -8.00 13.07
CA ASP A 48 -0.12 -6.69 13.73
C ASP A 48 -0.54 -5.54 12.80
N LYS A 49 -1.16 -5.87 11.66
CA LYS A 49 -1.64 -4.91 10.66
C LYS A 49 -2.64 -3.93 11.26
N ILE A 50 -2.51 -2.66 10.93
CA ILE A 50 -3.54 -1.66 11.24
C ILE A 50 -4.63 -1.73 10.16
N ILE A 51 -5.89 -1.87 10.59
CA ILE A 51 -7.07 -1.88 9.72
C ILE A 51 -7.94 -0.65 9.98
N THR A 52 -8.75 -0.25 9.00
CA THR A 52 -9.54 0.98 9.07
C THR A 52 -10.63 0.97 10.15
N SER A 53 -11.02 -0.21 10.63
CA SER A 53 -11.95 -0.39 11.75
C SER A 53 -11.29 -0.29 13.14
N ASP A 54 -9.97 -0.23 13.23
CA ASP A 54 -9.22 0.01 14.48
C ASP A 54 -9.55 1.41 15.01
N ASP A 55 -9.87 1.52 16.30
CA ASP A 55 -10.25 2.81 16.90
C ASP A 55 -9.12 3.84 16.87
N ARG A 56 -7.86 3.40 16.91
CA ARG A 56 -6.69 4.28 16.74
C ARG A 56 -6.64 4.84 15.32
N PHE A 57 -6.99 4.03 14.31
CA PHE A 57 -7.07 4.50 12.93
C PHE A 57 -8.25 5.46 12.74
N LYS A 58 -9.42 5.17 13.32
CA LYS A 58 -10.58 6.08 13.28
C LYS A 58 -10.25 7.44 13.91
N SER A 59 -9.54 7.43 15.04
CA SER A 59 -9.06 8.65 15.71
C SER A 59 -8.12 9.46 14.81
N LEU A 60 -7.16 8.79 14.15
CA LEU A 60 -6.29 9.44 13.16
C LEU A 60 -7.09 10.07 12.01
N ALA A 61 -8.05 9.31 11.46
CA ALA A 61 -8.89 9.77 10.36
C ALA A 61 -9.76 10.97 10.76
N GLU A 62 -10.23 11.00 12.00
CA GLU A 62 -11.02 12.12 12.53
C GLU A 62 -10.16 13.38 12.70
N ALA A 63 -8.96 13.26 13.29
CA ALA A 63 -8.01 14.37 13.35
C ALA A 63 -7.70 14.93 11.95
N PHE A 64 -7.58 14.04 10.95
CA PHE A 64 -7.35 14.42 9.56
C PHE A 64 -8.52 15.20 8.97
N LYS A 65 -9.76 14.75 9.17
CA LYS A 65 -10.97 15.47 8.72
C LYS A 65 -11.10 16.85 9.36
N GLN A 66 -10.67 16.99 10.61
CA GLN A 66 -10.68 18.26 11.34
C GLN A 66 -9.51 19.18 10.97
N ASN A 67 -8.64 18.77 10.04
CA ASN A 67 -7.39 19.47 9.71
C ASN A 67 -6.46 19.69 10.92
N ASN A 68 -6.56 18.86 11.95
CA ASN A 68 -5.67 18.92 13.12
C ASN A 68 -4.36 18.19 12.79
N PHE A 69 -3.54 18.80 11.93
CA PHE A 69 -2.37 18.14 11.34
C PHE A 69 -1.26 17.83 12.36
N GLU A 70 -1.13 18.59 13.44
CA GLU A 70 -0.20 18.26 14.52
C GLU A 70 -0.58 16.93 15.19
N ASP A 71 -1.86 16.74 15.49
CA ASP A 71 -2.35 15.49 16.07
C ASP A 71 -2.35 14.34 15.06
N CYS A 72 -2.62 14.61 13.77
CA CYS A 72 -2.42 13.62 12.70
C CYS A 72 -0.99 13.09 12.67
N ILE A 73 0.00 13.98 12.79
CA ILE A 73 1.42 13.57 12.78
C ILE A 73 1.73 12.74 14.02
N LYS A 74 1.26 13.15 15.20
CA LYS A 74 1.46 12.41 16.45
C LYS A 74 0.87 11.00 16.37
N GLN A 75 -0.42 10.89 16.05
CA GLN A 75 -1.12 9.60 15.96
C GLN A 75 -0.60 8.76 14.77
N GLY A 76 -0.39 9.39 13.63
CA GLY A 76 0.11 8.75 12.41
C GLY A 76 1.49 8.14 12.59
N LYS A 77 2.43 8.82 13.28
CA LYS A 77 3.76 8.26 13.60
C LYS A 77 3.67 7.03 14.49
N ALA A 78 2.74 7.01 15.45
CA ALA A 78 2.54 5.85 16.32
C ALA A 78 2.04 4.64 15.51
N LEU A 79 1.03 4.83 14.66
CA LEU A 79 0.49 3.76 13.81
C LEU A 79 1.48 3.31 12.72
N TYR A 80 2.21 4.24 12.11
CA TYR A 80 3.32 3.94 11.20
C TYR A 80 4.43 3.14 11.89
N GLY A 81 4.68 3.39 13.18
CA GLY A 81 5.62 2.59 13.97
C GLY A 81 5.26 1.11 14.02
N THR A 82 3.96 0.80 14.08
CA THR A 82 3.42 -0.57 14.04
C THR A 82 3.37 -1.11 12.61
N ASP A 83 2.73 -0.41 11.68
CA ASP A 83 2.47 -0.87 10.32
C ASP A 83 3.00 0.15 9.28
N PRO A 84 4.32 0.18 9.06
CA PRO A 84 4.96 1.19 8.21
C PRO A 84 4.65 1.02 6.72
N THR A 85 4.02 -0.09 6.35
CA THR A 85 3.64 -0.44 4.97
C THR A 85 2.16 -0.17 4.66
N ASN A 86 1.42 0.41 5.61
CA ASN A 86 0.03 0.80 5.40
C ASN A 86 -0.04 2.09 4.57
N LEU A 87 -0.59 2.00 3.35
CA LEU A 87 -0.64 3.11 2.41
C LEU A 87 -1.55 4.26 2.88
N ASP A 88 -2.65 3.98 3.58
CA ASP A 88 -3.54 5.01 4.12
C ASP A 88 -2.82 5.88 5.16
N ILE A 89 -2.09 5.24 6.09
CA ILE A 89 -1.30 5.95 7.11
C ILE A 89 -0.24 6.83 6.44
N LEU A 90 0.46 6.31 5.42
CA LEU A 90 1.46 7.08 4.68
C LEU A 90 0.84 8.29 3.96
N LEU A 91 -0.33 8.13 3.34
CA LEU A 91 -1.02 9.22 2.67
C LEU A 91 -1.49 10.31 3.65
N ILE A 92 -2.00 9.93 4.82
CA ILE A 92 -2.39 10.87 5.88
C ILE A 92 -1.15 11.64 6.37
N LEU A 93 -0.05 10.95 6.64
CA LEU A 93 1.21 11.59 7.06
C LEU A 93 1.75 12.54 5.98
N LEU A 94 1.74 12.12 4.71
CA LEU A 94 2.13 12.97 3.58
C LEU A 94 1.33 14.27 3.55
N ARG A 95 0.00 14.18 3.66
CA ARG A 95 -0.86 15.36 3.68
C ARG A 95 -0.62 16.24 4.90
N ALA A 96 -0.47 15.66 6.08
CA ALA A 96 -0.23 16.43 7.30
C ALA A 96 1.13 17.16 7.25
N TYR A 97 2.19 16.50 6.80
CA TYR A 97 3.52 17.12 6.64
C TYR A 97 3.54 18.22 5.58
N ASP A 98 2.84 18.05 4.45
CA ASP A 98 2.70 19.10 3.44
C ASP A 98 1.93 20.33 3.98
N SER A 99 0.89 20.10 4.77
CA SER A 99 0.11 21.17 5.41
C SER A 99 0.95 22.03 6.34
N ILE A 100 1.81 21.42 7.16
CA ILE A 100 2.71 22.14 8.08
C ILE A 100 4.05 22.54 7.46
N LYS A 101 4.22 22.32 6.14
CA LYS A 101 5.43 22.64 5.37
C LYS A 101 6.71 21.95 5.85
N ASP A 102 6.59 20.75 6.42
CA ASP A 102 7.71 19.88 6.77
C ASP A 102 8.15 19.05 5.55
N GLY A 103 8.97 19.68 4.70
CA GLY A 103 9.45 19.06 3.45
C GLY A 103 10.31 17.82 3.67
N ASN A 104 11.05 17.71 4.79
CA ASN A 104 11.93 16.58 5.05
C ASN A 104 11.12 15.31 5.33
N ASN A 105 10.17 15.40 6.27
CA ASN A 105 9.31 14.25 6.58
C ASN A 105 8.36 13.93 5.43
N PHE A 106 7.86 14.95 4.71
CA PHE A 106 7.10 14.73 3.48
C PHE A 106 7.90 13.90 2.47
N MET A 107 9.12 14.30 2.14
CA MET A 107 9.95 13.58 1.17
C MET A 107 10.33 12.17 1.63
N HIS A 108 10.53 11.98 2.93
CA HIS A 108 10.79 10.65 3.48
C HIS A 108 9.62 9.68 3.23
N HIS A 109 8.40 10.07 3.64
CA HIS A 109 7.20 9.24 3.47
C HIS A 109 6.78 9.14 2.00
N LEU A 110 7.13 10.11 1.15
CA LEU A 110 6.84 10.07 -0.28
C LEU A 110 7.68 9.01 -0.96
N ASN A 111 8.96 8.92 -0.61
CA ASN A 111 9.84 7.87 -1.12
C ASN A 111 9.35 6.48 -0.68
N GLN A 112 8.89 6.37 0.56
CA GLN A 112 8.27 5.14 1.09
C GLN A 112 7.02 4.73 0.31
N PHE A 113 6.09 5.65 0.14
CA PHE A 113 4.89 5.44 -0.67
C PHE A 113 5.23 5.00 -2.11
N ARG A 114 6.22 5.64 -2.73
CA ARG A 114 6.69 5.29 -4.09
C ARG A 114 7.23 3.87 -4.15
N SER A 115 8.07 3.44 -3.20
CA SER A 115 8.58 2.08 -3.15
C SER A 115 7.44 1.06 -3.10
N LEU A 116 6.42 1.28 -2.26
CA LEU A 116 5.27 0.37 -2.20
C LEU A 116 4.42 0.39 -3.49
N ALA A 117 4.20 1.57 -4.06
CA ALA A 117 3.51 1.71 -5.34
C ALA A 117 4.25 1.00 -6.49
N ASP A 118 5.58 1.04 -6.48
CA ASP A 118 6.41 0.27 -7.42
C ASP A 118 6.28 -1.24 -7.18
N GLY A 119 6.20 -1.66 -5.92
CA GLY A 119 5.85 -3.03 -5.54
C GLY A 119 4.52 -3.50 -6.16
N ILE A 120 3.47 -2.68 -6.09
CA ILE A 120 2.17 -2.95 -6.74
C ILE A 120 2.33 -3.04 -8.26
N LYS A 121 2.89 -1.99 -8.89
CA LYS A 121 3.00 -1.89 -10.36
C LYS A 121 3.89 -2.98 -10.96
N SER A 122 4.80 -3.57 -10.19
CA SER A 122 5.65 -4.67 -10.65
C SER A 122 4.90 -5.99 -10.86
N SER A 123 3.65 -6.13 -10.40
CA SER A 123 2.90 -7.38 -10.53
C SER A 123 2.33 -7.62 -11.93
N GLY A 124 2.21 -6.57 -12.74
CA GLY A 124 1.52 -6.63 -14.02
C GLY A 124 1.39 -5.26 -14.69
N ASP A 125 0.63 -5.22 -15.79
CA ASP A 125 0.35 -3.99 -16.55
C ASP A 125 -1.15 -3.65 -16.60
N GLY A 126 -1.99 -4.44 -15.94
CA GLY A 126 -3.42 -4.25 -15.85
C GLY A 126 -4.18 -4.50 -17.16
N LYS A 127 -3.56 -4.98 -18.24
CA LYS A 127 -4.24 -5.10 -19.56
C LYS A 127 -5.10 -6.36 -19.71
N SER A 128 -4.91 -7.35 -18.85
CA SER A 128 -5.65 -8.62 -18.87
C SER A 128 -5.73 -9.22 -17.47
N GLU A 129 -6.60 -10.21 -17.27
CA GLU A 129 -6.63 -10.99 -16.01
C GLU A 129 -5.26 -11.65 -15.69
N LYS A 130 -4.49 -12.03 -16.71
CA LYS A 130 -3.16 -12.66 -16.56
C LYS A 130 -2.09 -11.67 -16.11
N THR A 131 -2.23 -10.41 -16.49
CA THR A 131 -1.26 -9.33 -16.20
C THR A 131 -1.88 -8.26 -15.29
N ALA A 132 -2.90 -8.62 -14.53
CA ALA A 132 -3.59 -7.70 -13.63
C ALA A 132 -2.63 -7.11 -12.59
N TYR A 133 -2.89 -5.87 -12.19
CA TYR A 133 -2.28 -5.35 -10.96
C TYR A 133 -2.81 -6.15 -9.77
N LEU A 134 -1.96 -6.45 -8.79
CA LEU A 134 -2.36 -7.15 -7.58
C LEU A 134 -2.28 -6.19 -6.41
N VAL A 135 -3.31 -6.15 -5.57
CA VAL A 135 -3.36 -5.29 -4.39
C VAL A 135 -3.80 -6.09 -3.17
N ASN A 136 -3.30 -5.70 -2.00
CA ASN A 136 -3.56 -6.38 -0.73
C ASN A 136 -4.96 -6.11 -0.18
N SER A 137 -5.57 -4.99 -0.57
CA SER A 137 -6.85 -4.55 -0.04
C SER A 137 -7.62 -3.72 -1.05
N VAL A 138 -8.92 -3.56 -0.81
CA VAL A 138 -9.77 -2.63 -1.57
C VAL A 138 -9.30 -1.18 -1.39
N GLY A 139 -8.79 -0.80 -0.21
CA GLY A 139 -8.22 0.54 0.01
C GLY A 139 -7.04 0.82 -0.92
N ASP A 140 -6.13 -0.16 -1.03
CA ASP A 140 -4.96 -0.08 -1.90
C ASP A 140 -5.36 -0.02 -3.39
N GLU A 141 -6.47 -0.67 -3.79
CA GLU A 141 -7.04 -0.53 -5.13
C GLU A 141 -7.36 0.93 -5.44
N TYR A 142 -8.12 1.62 -4.58
CA TYR A 142 -8.46 3.02 -4.79
C TYR A 142 -7.24 3.95 -4.80
N ILE A 143 -6.22 3.63 -4.01
CA ILE A 143 -4.93 4.34 -4.06
C ILE A 143 -4.25 4.13 -5.42
N LEU A 144 -4.21 2.89 -5.92
CA LEU A 144 -3.66 2.58 -7.23
C LEU A 144 -4.44 3.29 -8.36
N LEU A 145 -5.77 3.31 -8.31
CA LEU A 145 -6.60 4.01 -9.30
C LEU A 145 -6.22 5.49 -9.39
N ASN A 146 -6.01 6.15 -8.26
CA ASN A 146 -5.54 7.54 -8.22
C ASN A 146 -4.16 7.70 -8.87
N ILE A 147 -3.23 6.76 -8.64
CA ILE A 147 -1.89 6.77 -9.28
C ILE A 147 -2.01 6.60 -10.81
N LEU A 148 -2.91 5.72 -11.25
CA LEU A 148 -3.18 5.45 -12.67
C LEU A 148 -4.06 6.51 -13.33
N LYS A 149 -4.57 7.49 -12.56
CA LYS A 149 -5.54 8.50 -13.00
C LYS A 149 -6.83 7.91 -13.55
N ILE A 150 -7.28 6.79 -12.97
CA ILE A 150 -8.56 6.15 -13.27
C ILE A 150 -9.59 6.70 -12.28
N GLY A 151 -10.62 7.38 -12.79
CA GLY A 151 -11.55 8.18 -12.00
C GLY A 151 -13.02 7.79 -12.16
N GLN A 152 -13.91 8.72 -11.78
CA GLN A 152 -15.36 8.51 -11.76
C GLN A 152 -15.99 8.32 -13.15
N ASP A 153 -15.26 8.64 -14.20
CA ASP A 153 -15.63 8.46 -15.60
C ASP A 153 -15.45 7.02 -16.11
N TYR A 154 -14.90 6.12 -15.29
CA TYR A 154 -14.78 4.70 -15.56
C TYR A 154 -15.96 3.94 -14.95
N THR A 155 -16.40 2.89 -15.63
CA THR A 155 -17.33 1.91 -15.07
C THR A 155 -16.56 0.77 -14.41
N ARG A 156 -17.07 0.27 -13.28
CA ARG A 156 -16.49 -0.86 -12.56
C ARG A 156 -17.34 -2.11 -12.76
N GLY A 157 -16.72 -3.20 -13.17
CA GLY A 157 -17.27 -4.56 -13.06
C GLY A 157 -16.41 -5.42 -12.14
N SER A 158 -17.03 -6.38 -11.44
CA SER A 158 -16.29 -7.29 -10.54
C SER A 158 -16.50 -8.75 -10.92
N LYS A 159 -15.45 -9.55 -10.78
CA LYS A 159 -15.44 -10.99 -11.12
C LYS A 159 -14.67 -11.79 -10.05
N PRO A 160 -15.32 -12.76 -9.37
CA PRO A 160 -14.64 -13.62 -8.40
C PRO A 160 -13.47 -14.40 -9.01
N SER A 161 -12.44 -14.63 -8.21
CA SER A 161 -11.28 -15.47 -8.51
C SER A 161 -10.99 -16.39 -7.33
N LYS A 162 -10.23 -17.48 -7.55
CA LYS A 162 -9.92 -18.49 -6.53
C LYS A 162 -9.32 -17.89 -5.25
N ASP A 163 -8.48 -16.86 -5.39
CA ASP A 163 -7.72 -16.25 -4.28
C ASP A 163 -7.92 -14.72 -4.24
N GLY A 164 -9.13 -14.25 -4.55
CA GLY A 164 -9.42 -12.82 -4.60
C GLY A 164 -10.61 -12.42 -5.46
N MET A 165 -10.73 -11.12 -5.70
CA MET A 165 -11.72 -10.52 -6.59
C MET A 165 -10.99 -9.73 -7.68
N PHE A 166 -11.38 -9.92 -8.94
CA PHE A 166 -11.00 -8.99 -9.99
C PHE A 166 -11.98 -7.83 -10.03
N ASP A 167 -11.44 -6.64 -10.10
CA ASP A 167 -12.12 -5.42 -10.46
C ASP A 167 -11.61 -4.94 -11.81
N ILE A 168 -12.56 -4.68 -12.70
CA ILE A 168 -12.33 -4.35 -14.10
C ILE A 168 -12.87 -2.94 -14.30
N TRP A 169 -11.97 -2.00 -14.51
CA TRP A 169 -12.27 -0.60 -14.75
C TRP A 169 -12.25 -0.33 -16.24
N GLU A 170 -13.34 0.19 -16.79
CA GLU A 170 -13.51 0.37 -18.23
C GLU A 170 -13.90 1.80 -18.59
N LYS A 171 -13.25 2.35 -19.62
CA LYS A 171 -13.63 3.60 -20.28
C LYS A 171 -13.33 3.49 -21.76
N GLU A 172 -14.30 3.81 -22.61
CA GLU A 172 -14.15 3.84 -24.07
C GLU A 172 -13.55 2.54 -24.65
N GLY A 173 -13.92 1.38 -24.07
CA GLY A 173 -13.42 0.07 -24.48
C GLY A 173 -12.02 -0.29 -23.98
N VAL A 174 -11.32 0.62 -23.29
CA VAL A 174 -10.05 0.34 -22.62
C VAL A 174 -10.34 -0.19 -21.22
N LYS A 175 -9.80 -1.39 -20.92
CA LYS A 175 -9.98 -2.08 -19.64
C LYS A 175 -8.69 -2.07 -18.82
N THR A 176 -8.82 -1.88 -17.52
CA THR A 176 -7.77 -2.08 -16.52
C THR A 176 -8.23 -3.12 -15.50
N TYR A 177 -7.44 -4.17 -15.34
CA TYR A 177 -7.71 -5.30 -14.45
C TYR A 177 -6.86 -5.16 -13.18
N ILE A 178 -7.53 -5.14 -12.03
CA ILE A 178 -6.90 -5.14 -10.71
C ILE A 178 -7.47 -6.33 -9.94
N LYS A 179 -6.61 -7.13 -9.29
CA LYS A 179 -7.02 -8.23 -8.42
C LYS A 179 -6.76 -7.86 -6.98
N VAL A 180 -7.82 -7.74 -6.19
CA VAL A 180 -7.73 -7.67 -4.73
C VAL A 180 -7.49 -9.07 -4.20
N LEU A 181 -6.38 -9.26 -3.50
CA LEU A 181 -5.95 -10.57 -2.98
C LEU A 181 -6.70 -10.92 -1.70
N TYR A 182 -7.25 -12.13 -1.64
CA TYR A 182 -7.71 -12.73 -0.40
C TYR A 182 -6.71 -13.81 -0.03
N LEU A 183 -5.80 -13.47 0.87
CA LEU A 183 -4.89 -14.44 1.46
C LEU A 183 -5.58 -14.93 2.73
N ASP A 184 -6.17 -16.12 2.65
CA ASP A 184 -6.76 -16.81 3.79
C ASP A 184 -5.75 -16.83 4.95
N SER A 185 -6.22 -16.38 6.12
CA SER A 185 -5.47 -16.38 7.38
C SER A 185 -5.43 -17.77 7.99
#